data_AF-A0A3Q0GZQ5-F1
#
_entry.id   AF-A0A3Q0GZQ5-F1
#
_cell.length_a   1.000
_cell.length_b   1.000
_cell.length_c   1.000
_cell.angle_alpha   90.00
_cell.angle_beta   90.00
_cell.angle_gamma   90.00
#
_symmetry.space_group_name_H-M   'P 1'
#
loop_
_entity.id
_entity.type
_entity.pdbx_description
1 polymer ?
#
loop_
_entity_poly.entity_id
_entity_poly.type
_entity_poly.pdbx_seq_one_letter_code
_entity_poly.pdbx_strand_id
1 'polypeptide(L)'
;MQQKDREMQLNEAKIAEYLQKISELETECQELRNKLQDLEQANQTLKDEYDALQITFNALEEKLRKTTEDNQELVSRWMAEKAQEANRLNAENEKDSRRRQARLQKELAEAAKEPLSVEQDDDIEVLADETSDPAEETSPVRAVSRTSRRRSLSSFPIPQDNVETHPVSSKEVRVPSTAVCVFDAHDGEVNAVQFSPGSRLLATGGMDRRVKLWEVFGDKCELKGSLSGSNAGITSIEFDSAGSYLLAASNDFASRIWTVDDYRLRHTLTGHSGKVMSAKFLLDNARIVSGSHDRTLKLWDLRSKVCIKTVFAGSSCNDIVCTEQCVMSGHFDKKVRFWDIRSESIVQELELLGRITALDLNPERTELLTCSRDDLLKIFDLRVNAVKQTFSAQGFKCGSDWTRVVFSPDGSYVAAGSADGTLYIWNVLTGKVERALAKHHSSSINAVAWSPAGAHVVSVDKGNKAVVWSEF
;
A
#
# COMPACT_ATOMS: atom_id res chain seq x y z
N MET A 1 -21.94 36.46 79.39
CA MET A 1 -20.50 36.74 79.21
C MET A 1 -19.83 35.56 78.50
N GLN A 2 -19.78 34.38 79.11
CA GLN A 2 -19.17 33.16 78.52
C GLN A 2 -19.64 32.75 77.11
N GLN A 3 -20.93 32.93 76.77
CA GLN A 3 -21.43 32.58 75.43
C GLN A 3 -20.92 33.53 74.33
N LYS A 4 -20.81 34.83 74.63
CA LYS A 4 -20.24 35.82 73.71
C LYS A 4 -18.75 35.61 73.52
N ASP A 5 -18.03 35.20 74.57
CA ASP A 5 -16.60 34.89 74.49
C ASP A 5 -16.34 33.66 73.60
N ARG A 6 -17.20 32.64 73.66
CA ARG A 6 -17.11 31.48 72.75
C ARG A 6 -17.40 31.84 71.30
N GLU A 7 -18.41 32.66 71.04
CA GLU A 7 -18.72 33.12 69.67
C GLU A 7 -17.59 33.98 69.09
N MET A 8 -16.97 34.82 69.92
CA MET A 8 -15.80 35.61 69.54
C MET A 8 -14.61 34.73 69.18
N GLN A 9 -14.29 33.73 70.01
CA GLN A 9 -13.22 32.76 69.72
C GLN A 9 -13.48 31.94 68.44
N LEU A 10 -14.73 31.53 68.20
CA LEU A 10 -15.10 30.81 66.97
C LEU A 10 -14.92 31.70 65.72
N ASN A 11 -15.30 32.97 65.82
CA ASN A 11 -15.15 33.93 64.72
C ASN A 11 -13.68 34.27 64.46
N GLU A 12 -12.86 34.41 65.50
CA GLU A 12 -11.41 34.57 65.36
C GLU A 12 -10.75 33.38 64.66
N ALA A 13 -11.15 32.15 65.02
CA ALA A 13 -10.66 30.95 64.34
C ALA A 13 -11.04 30.91 62.86
N LYS A 14 -12.29 31.25 62.52
CA LYS A 14 -12.75 31.33 61.11
C LYS A 14 -12.02 32.42 60.32
N ILE A 15 -11.76 33.57 60.94
CA ILE A 15 -10.99 34.65 60.30
C ILE A 15 -9.57 34.17 60.01
N ALA A 16 -8.92 33.48 60.96
CA ALA A 16 -7.59 32.91 60.75
C ALA A 16 -7.56 31.88 59.60
N GLU A 17 -8.56 31.01 59.52
CA GLU A 17 -8.71 30.03 58.43
C GLU A 17 -8.89 30.71 57.07
N TYR A 18 -9.74 31.74 56.99
CA TYR A 18 -9.93 32.50 55.75
C TYR A 18 -8.68 33.27 55.34
N LEU A 19 -7.93 33.84 56.28
CA LEU A 19 -6.66 34.53 55.98
C LEU A 19 -5.61 33.56 55.45
N GLN A 20 -5.51 32.36 56.03
CA GLN A 20 -4.64 31.31 55.50
C GLN A 20 -5.06 30.93 54.08
N LYS A 21 -6.37 30.77 53.83
CA LYS A 21 -6.86 30.38 52.52
C LYS A 21 -6.61 31.44 51.45
N ILE A 22 -6.75 32.72 51.80
CA ILE A 22 -6.42 33.84 50.91
C ILE A 22 -4.93 33.80 50.55
N SER A 23 -4.04 33.58 51.51
CA SER A 23 -2.60 33.51 51.26
C SER A 23 -2.21 32.34 50.33
N GLU A 24 -2.84 31.17 50.49
CA GLU A 24 -2.67 30.03 49.58
C GLU A 24 -3.14 30.36 48.15
N LEU A 25 -4.30 31.01 48.01
CA LEU A 25 -4.83 31.38 46.71
C LEU A 25 -4.00 32.48 46.02
N GLU A 26 -3.44 33.42 46.79
CA GLU A 26 -2.54 34.46 46.27
C GLU A 26 -1.24 33.86 45.74
N THR A 27 -0.67 32.87 46.44
CA THR A 27 0.52 32.15 45.98
C THR A 27 0.23 31.33 44.72
N GLU A 28 -0.89 30.61 44.67
CA GLU A 28 -1.31 29.89 43.46
C GLU A 28 -1.56 30.82 42.27
N CYS A 29 -2.20 31.97 42.50
CA CYS A 29 -2.39 32.99 41.46
C CYS A 29 -1.05 33.52 40.93
N GLN A 30 -0.06 33.71 41.80
CA GLN A 30 1.26 34.18 41.39
C GLN A 30 2.00 33.11 40.57
N GLU A 31 1.93 31.84 40.96
CA GLU A 31 2.52 30.75 40.18
C GLU A 31 1.88 30.61 38.80
N LEU A 32 0.55 30.72 38.72
CA LEU A 32 -0.16 30.67 37.44
C LEU A 32 0.21 31.83 36.52
N ARG A 33 0.41 33.03 37.06
CA ARG A 33 0.89 34.19 36.28
C ARG A 33 2.29 33.96 35.73
N ASN A 34 3.20 33.41 36.53
CA ASN A 34 4.55 33.09 36.07
C ASN A 34 4.52 32.04 34.95
N LYS A 35 3.73 30.96 35.12
CA LYS A 35 3.55 29.93 34.07
C LYS A 35 2.95 30.50 32.78
N LEU A 36 2.00 31.43 32.89
CA LEU A 36 1.42 32.10 31.73
C LEU A 36 2.49 32.91 30.98
N GLN A 37 3.32 33.66 31.71
CA GLN A 37 4.41 34.44 31.13
C GLN A 37 5.44 33.55 30.42
N ASP A 38 5.82 32.42 31.02
CA ASP A 38 6.75 31.45 30.41
C ASP A 38 6.15 30.85 29.12
N LEU A 39 4.85 30.54 29.12
CA LEU A 39 4.13 30.04 27.95
C LEU A 39 4.01 31.09 26.84
N GLU A 40 3.81 32.35 27.19
CA GLU A 40 3.78 33.46 26.22
C GLU A 40 5.14 33.64 25.56
N GLN A 41 6.24 33.57 26.33
CA GLN A 41 7.60 33.63 25.78
C GLN A 41 7.90 32.43 24.87
N ALA A 42 7.56 31.21 25.29
CA ALA A 42 7.75 30.02 24.47
C ALA A 42 6.95 30.09 23.16
N ASN A 43 5.71 30.58 23.20
CA ASN A 43 4.90 30.78 22.00
C ASN A 43 5.49 31.84 21.07
N GLN A 44 6.09 32.90 21.60
CA GLN A 44 6.74 33.91 20.78
C GLN A 44 7.97 33.33 20.07
N THR A 45 8.82 32.59 20.78
CA THR A 45 9.97 31.89 20.19
C THR A 45 9.55 30.93 19.07
N LEU A 46 8.49 30.14 19.29
CA LEU A 46 7.97 29.22 18.27
C LEU A 46 7.44 29.94 17.01
N LYS A 47 6.84 31.14 17.17
CA LYS A 47 6.42 31.96 16.02
C LYS A 47 7.64 32.47 15.25
N ASP A 48 8.66 32.95 15.94
CA ASP A 48 9.88 33.46 15.31
C ASP A 48 10.62 32.33 14.55
N GLU A 49 10.68 31.12 15.13
CA GLU A 49 11.22 29.93 14.46
C GLU A 49 10.40 29.52 13.23
N TYR A 50 9.06 29.59 13.32
CA TYR A 50 8.18 29.30 12.19
C TYR A 50 8.39 30.29 11.04
N ASP A 51 8.48 31.59 11.33
CA ASP A 51 8.71 32.62 10.33
C ASP A 51 10.09 32.46 9.66
N ALA A 52 11.13 32.15 10.45
CA ALA A 52 12.45 31.84 9.92
C ALA A 52 12.43 30.62 8.99
N LEU A 53 11.75 29.54 9.40
CA LEU A 53 11.62 28.33 8.58
C LEU A 53 10.86 28.61 7.29
N GLN A 54 9.78 29.40 7.33
CA GLN A 54 9.01 29.79 6.15
C GLN A 54 9.86 30.57 5.14
N ILE A 55 10.70 31.50 5.61
CA ILE A 55 11.63 32.23 4.75
C ILE A 55 12.62 31.28 4.07
N THR A 56 13.19 30.33 4.83
CA THR A 56 14.14 29.36 4.25
C THR A 56 13.47 28.39 3.27
N PHE A 57 12.22 27.99 3.52
CA PHE A 57 11.44 27.15 2.63
C PHE A 57 11.20 27.85 1.30
N ASN A 58 10.72 29.10 1.32
CA ASN A 58 10.49 29.89 0.11
C ASN A 58 11.79 30.07 -0.70
N ALA A 59 12.94 30.26 -0.03
CA ALA A 59 14.24 30.37 -0.70
C ALA A 59 14.71 29.04 -1.34
N LEU A 60 14.39 27.90 -0.72
CA LEU A 60 14.68 26.58 -1.29
C LEU A 60 13.76 26.24 -2.46
N GLU A 61 12.48 26.61 -2.38
CA GLU A 61 11.50 26.43 -3.44
C GLU A 61 11.90 27.21 -4.70
N GLU A 62 12.34 28.46 -4.54
CA GLU A 62 12.86 29.28 -5.65
C GLU A 62 14.11 28.64 -6.29
N LYS A 63 15.04 28.11 -5.49
CA LYS A 63 16.21 27.38 -6.01
C LYS A 63 15.82 26.12 -6.76
N LEU A 64 14.83 25.37 -6.27
CA LEU A 64 14.32 24.17 -6.92
C LEU A 64 13.68 24.52 -8.27
N ARG A 65 12.86 25.59 -8.32
CA ARG A 65 12.25 26.07 -9.56
C ARG A 65 13.31 26.40 -10.60
N LYS A 66 14.30 27.21 -10.22
CA LYS A 66 15.41 27.59 -11.10
C LYS A 66 16.20 26.39 -11.62
N THR A 67 16.54 25.44 -10.74
CA THR A 67 17.25 24.21 -11.13
C THR A 67 16.42 23.35 -12.09
N THR A 68 15.10 23.35 -11.93
CA THR A 68 14.18 22.62 -12.80
C THR A 68 14.09 23.25 -14.19
N GLU A 69 14.00 24.57 -14.26
CA GLU A 69 14.04 25.34 -15.51
C GLU A 69 15.36 25.12 -16.25
N ASP A 70 16.50 25.23 -15.56
CA ASP A 70 17.84 24.98 -16.13
C ASP A 70 17.95 23.54 -16.69
N ASN A 71 17.44 22.54 -15.97
CA ASN A 71 17.41 21.15 -16.43
C ASN A 71 16.51 20.97 -17.66
N GLN A 72 15.34 21.61 -17.70
CA GLN A 72 14.45 21.56 -18.86
C GLN A 72 15.09 22.19 -20.10
N GLU A 73 15.80 23.32 -19.94
CA GLU A 73 16.58 23.93 -21.02
C GLU A 73 17.69 23.01 -21.52
N LEU A 74 18.46 22.40 -20.62
CA LEU A 74 19.53 21.46 -20.99
C LEU A 74 19.01 20.25 -21.76
N VAL A 75 17.91 19.65 -21.30
CA VAL A 75 17.25 18.54 -21.99
C VAL A 75 16.75 18.99 -23.38
N SER A 76 16.15 20.17 -23.47
CA SER A 76 15.65 20.70 -24.74
C SER A 76 16.78 20.96 -25.74
N ARG A 77 17.91 21.53 -25.28
CA ARG A 77 19.11 21.74 -26.12
C ARG A 77 19.71 20.41 -26.58
N TRP A 78 19.84 19.44 -25.68
CA TRP A 78 20.35 18.11 -26.00
C TRP A 78 19.48 17.38 -27.03
N MET A 79 18.15 17.45 -26.87
CA MET A 79 17.20 16.89 -27.83
C MET A 79 17.30 17.55 -29.21
N ALA A 80 17.46 18.88 -29.26
CA ALA A 80 17.65 19.61 -30.52
C ALA A 80 18.95 19.21 -31.23
N GLU A 81 20.04 19.09 -30.49
CA GLU A 81 21.34 18.65 -31.03
C GLU A 81 21.27 17.21 -31.55
N LYS A 82 20.62 16.30 -30.80
CA LYS A 82 20.41 14.91 -31.24
C LYS A 82 19.53 14.82 -32.48
N ALA A 83 18.50 15.65 -32.59
CA ALA A 83 17.67 15.72 -33.79
C ALA A 83 18.45 16.24 -35.00
N GLN A 84 19.31 17.24 -34.81
CA GLN A 84 20.18 17.76 -35.87
C GLN A 84 21.18 16.71 -36.35
N GLU A 85 21.80 15.97 -35.43
CA GLU A 85 22.73 14.88 -35.74
C GLU A 85 22.04 13.73 -36.50
N ALA A 86 20.83 13.35 -36.07
CA ALA A 86 20.02 12.34 -36.76
C ALA A 86 19.63 12.79 -38.18
N ASN A 87 19.22 14.05 -38.36
CA ASN A 87 18.90 14.59 -39.69
C ASN A 87 20.12 14.60 -40.62
N ARG A 88 21.31 14.92 -40.09
CA ARG A 88 22.55 14.86 -40.85
C ARG A 88 22.88 13.43 -41.30
N LEU A 89 22.80 12.46 -40.39
CA LEU A 89 23.02 11.04 -40.71
C LEU A 89 22.01 10.51 -41.73
N ASN A 90 20.74 10.91 -41.62
CA ASN A 90 19.72 10.55 -42.61
C ASN A 90 20.02 11.13 -44.00
N ALA A 91 20.48 12.38 -44.07
CA ALA A 91 20.87 13.01 -45.34
C ALA A 91 22.10 12.33 -45.98
N GLU A 92 23.08 11.93 -45.17
CA GLU A 92 24.24 11.16 -45.64
C GLU A 92 23.82 9.76 -46.14
N ASN A 93 22.96 9.06 -45.41
CA ASN A 93 22.41 7.77 -45.81
C ASN A 93 21.59 7.84 -47.10
N GLU A 94 20.76 8.87 -47.27
CA GLU A 94 20.03 9.10 -48.52
C GLU A 94 20.97 9.31 -49.70
N LYS A 95 22.04 10.10 -49.51
CA LYS A 95 23.04 10.36 -50.55
C LYS A 95 23.77 9.08 -50.96
N ASP A 96 24.14 8.24 -50.00
CA ASP A 96 24.80 6.97 -50.27
C ASP A 96 23.87 5.92 -50.87
N SER A 97 22.59 5.94 -50.49
CA SER A 97 21.54 5.13 -51.13
C SER A 97 21.36 5.53 -52.60
N ARG A 98 21.24 6.83 -52.90
CA ARG A 98 21.17 7.35 -54.29
C ARG A 98 22.40 6.98 -55.10
N ARG A 99 23.60 7.05 -54.51
CA ARG A 99 24.86 6.63 -55.17
C ARG A 99 24.86 5.15 -55.51
N ARG A 100 24.43 4.28 -54.57
CA ARG A 100 24.30 2.83 -54.80
C ARG A 100 23.27 2.53 -55.89
N GLN A 101 22.11 3.17 -55.84
CA GLN A 101 21.06 3.00 -56.84
C GLN A 101 21.52 3.44 -58.25
N ALA A 102 22.26 4.54 -58.35
CA ALA A 102 22.83 5.00 -59.62
C ALA A 102 23.92 4.06 -60.17
N ARG A 103 24.75 3.45 -59.30
CA ARG A 103 25.72 2.42 -59.70
C ARG A 103 25.03 1.18 -60.25
N LEU A 104 24.03 0.67 -59.52
CA LEU A 104 23.23 -0.48 -59.96
C LEU A 104 22.52 -0.20 -61.29
N GLN A 105 21.95 1.00 -61.46
CA GLN A 105 21.34 1.39 -62.74
C GLN A 105 22.35 1.43 -63.89
N LYS A 106 23.58 1.90 -63.63
CA LYS A 106 24.65 1.92 -64.63
C LYS A 106 25.09 0.49 -65.00
N GLU A 107 25.31 -0.37 -64.01
CA GLU A 107 25.67 -1.78 -64.22
C GLU A 107 24.56 -2.53 -64.99
N LEU A 108 23.29 -2.32 -64.65
CA LEU A 108 22.15 -2.88 -65.40
C LEU A 108 22.12 -2.38 -66.85
N ALA A 109 22.42 -1.10 -67.09
CA ALA A 109 22.46 -0.52 -68.44
C ALA A 109 23.67 -1.00 -69.26
N GLU A 110 24.78 -1.33 -68.60
CA GLU A 110 25.98 -1.89 -69.22
C GLU A 110 25.79 -3.38 -69.55
N ALA A 111 25.21 -4.15 -68.63
CA ALA A 111 24.80 -5.54 -68.88
C ALA A 111 23.76 -5.66 -70.01
N ALA A 112 22.87 -4.67 -70.17
CA ALA A 112 21.92 -4.63 -71.28
C ALA A 112 22.56 -4.27 -72.64
N LYS A 113 23.83 -3.85 -72.66
CA LYS A 113 24.60 -3.53 -73.89
C LYS A 113 25.55 -4.65 -74.32
N GLU A 114 25.81 -5.65 -73.48
CA GLU A 114 26.58 -6.83 -73.88
C GLU A 114 25.77 -7.68 -74.86
N PRO A 115 26.25 -7.91 -76.09
CA PRO A 115 25.59 -8.84 -76.99
C PRO A 115 25.83 -10.28 -76.51
N LEU A 116 24.75 -11.00 -76.21
CA LEU A 116 24.76 -12.44 -76.03
C LEU A 116 25.16 -13.11 -77.35
N SER A 117 26.37 -13.69 -77.40
CA SER A 117 26.77 -14.60 -78.47
C SER A 117 26.06 -15.93 -78.28
N VAL A 118 25.04 -16.17 -79.09
CA VAL A 118 24.44 -17.50 -79.28
C VAL A 118 25.34 -18.24 -80.27
N GLU A 119 26.19 -19.14 -79.77
CA GLU A 119 26.73 -20.22 -80.59
C GLU A 119 25.71 -21.36 -80.62
N GLN A 120 25.35 -21.78 -81.83
CA GLN A 120 24.49 -22.91 -82.12
C GLN A 120 25.27 -24.21 -82.00
N ASP A 121 24.65 -25.16 -81.30
CA ASP A 121 24.79 -26.62 -81.34
C ASP A 121 26.15 -27.24 -80.93
N ASP A 122 26.09 -28.10 -79.90
CA ASP A 122 26.42 -29.52 -80.07
C ASP A 122 25.78 -30.35 -78.93
N ASP A 123 24.93 -31.27 -79.36
CA ASP A 123 24.62 -32.62 -78.88
C ASP A 123 24.31 -32.95 -77.40
N ILE A 124 23.14 -33.58 -77.27
CA ILE A 124 22.60 -34.26 -76.08
C ILE A 124 23.26 -35.64 -75.95
N GLU A 125 23.83 -35.99 -74.78
CA GLU A 125 23.86 -37.40 -74.32
C GLU A 125 23.94 -37.56 -72.78
N VAL A 126 22.76 -37.75 -72.17
CA VAL A 126 22.31 -38.77 -71.19
C VAL A 126 23.36 -39.56 -70.36
N LEU A 127 23.23 -39.58 -69.01
CA LEU A 127 22.94 -40.76 -68.14
C LEU A 127 23.41 -40.65 -66.64
N ALA A 128 22.44 -40.87 -65.74
CA ALA A 128 22.43 -41.63 -64.45
C ALA A 128 23.44 -41.32 -63.29
N ASP A 129 22.95 -40.83 -62.13
CA ASP A 129 22.84 -41.52 -60.80
C ASP A 129 24.07 -41.26 -59.87
N GLU A 130 24.06 -41.14 -58.54
CA GLU A 130 23.10 -41.30 -57.43
C GLU A 130 23.56 -40.42 -56.22
N THR A 131 22.58 -40.01 -55.38
CA THR A 131 22.63 -39.76 -53.91
C THR A 131 23.56 -38.70 -53.28
N SER A 132 22.99 -37.66 -52.63
CA SER A 132 22.66 -37.60 -51.18
C SER A 132 22.52 -36.14 -50.66
N ASP A 133 21.41 -35.89 -49.96
CA ASP A 133 20.99 -34.76 -49.08
C ASP A 133 22.05 -34.08 -48.17
N PRO A 134 21.77 -32.97 -47.41
CA PRO A 134 20.57 -32.11 -47.32
C PRO A 134 20.81 -30.57 -47.18
N ALA A 135 19.68 -29.84 -47.09
CA ALA A 135 19.39 -28.71 -46.18
C ALA A 135 19.70 -27.25 -46.56
N GLU A 136 18.63 -26.43 -46.39
CA GLU A 136 18.60 -25.04 -45.87
C GLU A 136 19.29 -23.95 -46.71
N GLU A 137 18.76 -22.75 -46.93
CA GLU A 137 17.56 -22.02 -46.55
C GLU A 137 17.68 -20.73 -47.40
N THR A 138 16.70 -20.21 -48.13
CA THR A 138 15.78 -19.18 -47.64
C THR A 138 15.10 -18.52 -48.86
N SER A 139 13.77 -18.42 -48.78
CA SER A 139 12.89 -17.31 -49.20
C SER A 139 13.48 -16.17 -50.06
N PRO A 140 12.71 -15.61 -51.04
CA PRO A 140 11.68 -14.65 -50.63
C PRO A 140 10.41 -14.53 -51.50
N VAL A 141 9.29 -14.33 -50.80
CA VAL A 141 8.32 -13.24 -50.95
C VAL A 141 7.90 -12.83 -52.37
N ARG A 142 6.62 -13.08 -52.72
CA ARG A 142 5.74 -11.99 -53.21
C ARG A 142 4.25 -12.34 -53.15
N ALA A 143 3.51 -11.41 -52.56
CA ALA A 143 2.07 -11.29 -52.62
C ALA A 143 1.59 -10.91 -54.02
N VAL A 144 0.45 -11.45 -54.50
CA VAL A 144 -0.63 -10.70 -55.17
C VAL A 144 -1.96 -11.44 -54.94
N SER A 145 -3.02 -10.64 -55.01
CA SER A 145 -4.41 -10.75 -54.59
C SER A 145 -5.37 -11.52 -55.52
N ARG A 146 -6.48 -11.95 -54.88
CA ARG A 146 -7.90 -12.03 -55.33
C ARG A 146 -8.25 -12.88 -56.58
N THR A 147 -9.08 -13.91 -56.37
CA THR A 147 -10.53 -13.88 -56.71
C THR A 147 -11.28 -15.18 -56.31
N SER A 148 -12.34 -15.00 -55.51
CA SER A 148 -13.63 -15.72 -55.43
C SER A 148 -13.85 -17.10 -56.07
N ARG A 149 -14.35 -18.06 -55.25
CA ARG A 149 -15.69 -18.70 -55.39
C ARG A 149 -16.06 -19.66 -54.23
N ARG A 150 -17.03 -19.21 -53.42
CA ARG A 150 -18.28 -19.86 -52.93
C ARG A 150 -18.35 -21.35 -52.52
N ARG A 151 -19.06 -21.53 -51.39
CA ARG A 151 -19.79 -22.70 -50.81
C ARG A 151 -18.90 -23.66 -49.98
N SER A 152 -19.32 -24.18 -48.83
CA SER A 152 -20.62 -24.21 -48.14
C SER A 152 -20.41 -24.57 -46.66
N LEU A 153 -21.41 -24.20 -45.86
CA LEU A 153 -21.55 -24.35 -44.41
C LEU A 153 -21.46 -25.81 -43.93
N SER A 154 -20.77 -26.02 -42.81
CA SER A 154 -21.17 -27.00 -41.79
C SER A 154 -20.75 -26.51 -40.40
N SER A 155 -21.76 -26.35 -39.57
CA SER A 155 -21.85 -25.78 -38.23
C SER A 155 -21.18 -26.60 -37.12
N PHE A 156 -20.49 -25.92 -36.20
CA PHE A 156 -20.11 -26.42 -34.86
C PHE A 156 -20.10 -25.24 -33.85
N PRO A 157 -20.33 -25.50 -32.55
CA PRO A 157 -21.43 -24.87 -31.81
C PRO A 157 -21.06 -23.61 -31.03
N ILE A 158 -22.09 -22.81 -30.78
CA ILE A 158 -22.13 -21.63 -29.93
C ILE A 158 -21.82 -22.04 -28.47
N PRO A 159 -20.96 -21.33 -27.73
CA PRO A 159 -20.83 -21.53 -26.29
C PRO A 159 -22.11 -21.07 -25.62
N GLN A 160 -22.79 -21.98 -24.92
CA GLN A 160 -23.96 -21.65 -24.11
C GLN A 160 -23.57 -20.68 -23.00
N ASP A 161 -24.36 -19.62 -22.85
CA ASP A 161 -24.45 -18.79 -21.66
C ASP A 161 -24.83 -19.67 -20.47
N ASN A 162 -23.82 -20.19 -19.76
CA ASN A 162 -24.02 -20.67 -18.40
C ASN A 162 -24.06 -19.44 -17.48
N VAL A 163 -25.26 -18.93 -17.26
CA VAL A 163 -25.59 -18.20 -16.04
C VAL A 163 -25.53 -19.22 -14.91
N GLU A 164 -24.31 -19.49 -14.41
CA GLU A 164 -24.13 -20.08 -13.10
C GLU A 164 -24.55 -19.03 -12.08
N THR A 165 -25.81 -19.11 -11.65
CA THR A 165 -26.20 -18.61 -10.35
C THR A 165 -25.35 -19.35 -9.32
N HIS A 166 -24.23 -18.76 -8.91
CA HIS A 166 -23.47 -19.26 -7.79
C HIS A 166 -24.39 -19.28 -6.56
N PRO A 167 -24.59 -20.45 -5.92
CA PRO A 167 -25.19 -20.46 -4.61
C PRO A 167 -24.26 -19.68 -3.68
N VAL A 168 -24.83 -18.87 -2.80
CA VAL A 168 -24.13 -18.24 -1.69
C VAL A 168 -23.54 -19.37 -0.85
N SER A 169 -22.31 -19.79 -1.17
CA SER A 169 -21.51 -20.68 -0.36
C SER A 169 -21.18 -19.89 0.89
N SER A 170 -21.98 -20.05 1.95
CA SER A 170 -21.64 -19.64 3.30
C SER A 170 -20.26 -20.22 3.60
N LYS A 171 -19.23 -19.38 3.52
CA LYS A 171 -17.86 -19.78 3.84
C LYS A 171 -17.86 -20.10 5.33
N GLU A 172 -17.64 -21.37 5.67
CA GLU A 172 -17.64 -21.80 7.07
C GLU A 172 -16.36 -21.26 7.73
N VAL A 173 -16.50 -20.13 8.44
CA VAL A 173 -15.42 -19.58 9.26
C VAL A 173 -15.28 -20.39 10.51
N ARG A 174 -14.04 -20.79 10.81
CA ARG A 174 -13.73 -21.60 11.98
C ARG A 174 -12.77 -20.84 12.89
N VAL A 175 -13.10 -20.79 14.17
CA VAL A 175 -12.26 -20.14 15.15
C VAL A 175 -11.06 -21.05 15.43
N PRO A 176 -9.81 -20.60 15.17
CA PRO A 176 -8.64 -21.45 15.35
C PRO A 176 -8.42 -21.81 16.82
N SER A 177 -7.80 -22.98 17.05
CA SER A 177 -7.51 -23.51 18.40
C SER A 177 -6.05 -23.88 18.60
N THR A 178 -5.30 -24.16 17.53
CA THR A 178 -3.95 -24.70 17.59
C THR A 178 -3.03 -23.96 16.63
N ALA A 179 -1.74 -23.87 16.98
CA ALA A 179 -0.72 -23.45 16.04
C ALA A 179 -0.32 -24.63 15.15
N VAL A 180 -0.52 -24.50 13.85
CA VAL A 180 -0.18 -25.55 12.86
C VAL A 180 1.20 -25.33 12.25
N CYS A 181 1.64 -24.07 12.17
CA CYS A 181 2.97 -23.74 11.65
C CYS A 181 3.56 -22.57 12.45
N VAL A 182 4.83 -22.70 12.86
CA VAL A 182 5.60 -21.64 13.52
C VAL A 182 6.93 -21.52 12.81
N PHE A 183 7.25 -20.33 12.31
CA PHE A 183 8.49 -20.11 11.56
C PHE A 183 9.02 -18.69 11.75
N ASP A 184 10.33 -18.53 11.57
CA ASP A 184 10.99 -17.23 11.58
C ASP A 184 10.77 -16.59 10.21
N ALA A 185 9.91 -15.58 10.15
CA ALA A 185 9.51 -14.97 8.89
C ALA A 185 10.57 -13.97 8.41
N HIS A 186 11.17 -13.18 9.30
CA HIS A 186 12.11 -12.11 8.94
C HIS A 186 13.36 -12.14 9.82
N ASP A 187 14.33 -11.26 9.53
CA ASP A 187 15.56 -11.12 10.34
C ASP A 187 15.36 -10.18 11.55
N GLY A 188 14.15 -9.63 11.72
CA GLY A 188 13.77 -8.71 12.78
C GLY A 188 12.24 -8.57 12.86
N GLU A 189 11.76 -7.46 13.46
CA GLU A 189 10.31 -7.26 13.68
C GLU A 189 9.49 -7.44 12.41
N VAL A 190 8.39 -8.19 12.51
CA VAL A 190 7.41 -8.35 11.43
C VAL A 190 6.25 -7.40 11.70
N ASN A 191 5.97 -6.49 10.77
CA ASN A 191 5.04 -5.38 11.00
C ASN A 191 3.71 -5.54 10.27
N ALA A 192 3.70 -6.29 9.18
CA ALA A 192 2.54 -6.46 8.32
C ALA A 192 2.43 -7.92 7.90
N VAL A 193 1.19 -8.39 7.84
CA VAL A 193 0.86 -9.71 7.32
C VAL A 193 -0.49 -9.66 6.63
N GLN A 194 -0.63 -10.34 5.50
CA GLN A 194 -1.91 -10.44 4.80
C GLN A 194 -1.98 -11.69 3.93
N PHE A 195 -3.15 -12.31 3.85
CA PHE A 195 -3.44 -13.33 2.86
C PHE A 195 -3.82 -12.71 1.52
N SER A 196 -3.42 -13.38 0.44
CA SER A 196 -3.96 -13.12 -0.89
C SER A 196 -5.47 -13.43 -0.94
N PRO A 197 -6.24 -12.83 -1.89
CA PRO A 197 -7.68 -13.08 -2.03
C PRO A 197 -8.05 -14.56 -2.18
N GLY A 198 -7.20 -15.34 -2.85
CA GLY A 198 -7.36 -16.78 -3.03
C GLY A 198 -6.93 -17.64 -1.84
N SER A 199 -6.47 -17.05 -0.73
CA SER A 199 -5.95 -17.74 0.49
C SER A 199 -4.74 -18.66 0.29
N ARG A 200 -4.19 -18.76 -0.92
CA ARG A 200 -3.04 -19.61 -1.24
C ARG A 200 -1.71 -19.00 -0.82
N LEU A 201 -1.56 -17.69 -1.04
CA LEU A 201 -0.36 -16.95 -0.66
C LEU A 201 -0.59 -16.15 0.62
N LEU A 202 0.44 -16.12 1.45
CA LEU A 202 0.61 -15.23 2.60
C LEU A 202 1.75 -14.27 2.30
N ALA A 203 1.58 -12.99 2.58
CA ALA A 203 2.64 -12.00 2.51
C ALA A 203 2.99 -11.51 3.91
N THR A 204 4.28 -11.42 4.23
CA THR A 204 4.78 -10.82 5.47
C THR A 204 5.75 -9.68 5.16
N GLY A 205 5.70 -8.60 5.93
CA GLY A 205 6.55 -7.43 5.76
C GLY A 205 7.27 -7.09 7.05
N GLY A 206 8.60 -6.98 6.99
CA GLY A 206 9.43 -6.81 8.18
C GLY A 206 10.34 -5.59 8.17
N MET A 207 11.03 -5.38 9.30
CA MET A 207 12.07 -4.38 9.48
C MET A 207 13.36 -4.69 8.70
N ASP A 208 13.50 -5.92 8.19
CA ASP A 208 14.53 -6.33 7.23
C ASP A 208 14.35 -5.71 5.82
N ARG A 209 13.29 -4.89 5.66
CA ARG A 209 12.96 -4.10 4.46
C ARG A 209 12.44 -4.94 3.30
N ARG A 210 12.04 -6.18 3.56
CA ARG A 210 11.49 -7.08 2.54
C ARG A 210 10.02 -7.35 2.78
N VAL A 211 9.32 -7.61 1.68
CA VAL A 211 8.09 -8.41 1.73
C VAL A 211 8.47 -9.84 1.33
N LYS A 212 8.09 -10.84 2.12
CA LYS A 212 8.28 -12.26 1.80
C LYS A 212 6.93 -12.88 1.48
N LEU A 213 6.91 -13.70 0.43
CA LEU A 213 5.73 -14.42 -0.02
C LEU A 213 5.87 -15.89 0.34
N TRP A 214 4.83 -16.42 0.95
CA TRP A 214 4.77 -17.79 1.43
C TRP A 214 3.58 -18.49 0.84
N GLU A 215 3.72 -19.78 0.53
CA GLU A 215 2.62 -20.63 0.13
C GLU A 215 2.11 -21.39 1.34
N VAL A 216 0.80 -21.31 1.59
CA VAL A 216 0.15 -21.97 2.72
C VAL A 216 -0.61 -23.20 2.21
N PHE A 217 -0.19 -24.37 2.64
CA PHE A 217 -0.82 -25.65 2.29
C PHE A 217 -1.02 -26.49 3.55
N GLY A 218 -2.27 -26.63 3.99
CA GLY A 218 -2.60 -27.41 5.19
C GLY A 218 -1.88 -26.87 6.43
N ASP A 219 -0.95 -27.66 6.96
CA ASP A 219 -0.11 -27.38 8.14
C ASP A 219 1.27 -26.81 7.80
N LYS A 220 1.59 -26.60 6.52
CA LYS A 220 2.90 -26.12 6.06
C LYS A 220 2.83 -24.72 5.46
N CYS A 221 3.90 -23.98 5.70
CA CYS A 221 4.14 -22.66 5.13
C CYS A 221 5.54 -22.64 4.52
N GLU A 222 5.63 -22.46 3.20
CA GLU A 222 6.92 -22.49 2.48
C GLU A 222 7.22 -21.15 1.80
N LEU A 223 8.47 -20.70 1.91
CA LEU A 223 8.91 -19.45 1.28
C LEU A 223 8.94 -19.61 -0.25
N LYS A 224 8.13 -18.82 -0.97
CA LYS A 224 8.11 -18.76 -2.43
C LYS A 224 9.14 -17.78 -2.99
N GLY A 225 9.29 -16.63 -2.34
CA GLY A 225 10.13 -15.55 -2.84
C GLY A 225 10.09 -14.30 -1.97
N SER A 226 10.86 -13.30 -2.35
CA SER A 226 10.91 -12.01 -1.64
C SER A 226 10.85 -10.84 -2.61
N LEU A 227 10.01 -9.86 -2.30
CA LEU A 227 9.92 -8.59 -2.99
C LEU A 227 10.86 -7.59 -2.32
N SER A 228 11.79 -7.06 -3.12
CA SER A 228 12.84 -6.15 -2.69
C SER A 228 12.66 -4.76 -3.30
N GLY A 229 13.35 -3.77 -2.74
CA GLY A 229 13.39 -2.39 -3.24
C GLY A 229 13.11 -1.32 -2.17
N SER A 230 12.53 -1.70 -1.03
CA SER A 230 12.36 -0.82 0.12
C SER A 230 13.68 -0.58 0.86
N ASN A 231 13.91 0.66 1.28
CA ASN A 231 15.13 1.09 1.96
C ASN A 231 14.98 1.14 3.49
N ALA A 232 13.77 0.94 4.00
CA ALA A 232 13.46 0.81 5.42
C ALA A 232 12.34 -0.23 5.62
N GLY A 233 11.97 -0.47 6.88
CA GLY A 233 11.00 -1.51 7.24
C GLY A 233 9.62 -1.29 6.60
N ILE A 234 8.99 -2.41 6.22
CA ILE A 234 7.63 -2.44 5.69
C ILE A 234 6.64 -2.16 6.83
N THR A 235 5.57 -1.40 6.57
CA THR A 235 4.61 -0.95 7.59
C THR A 235 3.17 -1.40 7.34
N SER A 236 2.83 -1.71 6.09
CA SER A 236 1.56 -2.30 5.67
C SER A 236 1.73 -3.07 4.36
N ILE A 237 0.86 -4.04 4.13
CA ILE A 237 0.77 -4.83 2.90
C ILE A 237 -0.69 -4.88 2.49
N GLU A 238 -0.96 -4.72 1.19
CA GLU A 238 -2.26 -5.01 0.60
C GLU A 238 -2.12 -5.74 -0.74
N PHE A 239 -2.84 -6.83 -0.95
CA PHE A 239 -3.08 -7.40 -2.28
C PHE A 239 -4.21 -6.66 -3.00
N ASP A 240 -4.08 -6.48 -4.31
CA ASP A 240 -5.22 -6.04 -5.11
C ASP A 240 -6.32 -7.13 -5.16
N SER A 241 -7.52 -6.76 -5.62
CA SER A 241 -8.66 -7.70 -5.66
C SER A 241 -8.40 -8.97 -6.50
N ALA A 242 -7.54 -8.90 -7.53
CA ALA A 242 -7.19 -10.06 -8.35
C ALA A 242 -6.01 -10.87 -7.77
N GLY A 243 -5.35 -10.37 -6.72
CA GLY A 243 -4.13 -10.98 -6.15
C GLY A 243 -2.92 -10.96 -7.09
N SER A 244 -2.97 -10.17 -8.16
CA SER A 244 -1.91 -10.05 -9.18
C SER A 244 -0.85 -9.03 -8.76
N TYR A 245 -1.23 -8.05 -7.96
CA TYR A 245 -0.37 -6.99 -7.44
C TYR A 245 -0.34 -7.00 -5.92
N LEU A 246 0.83 -6.68 -5.38
CA LEU A 246 1.02 -6.42 -3.96
C LEU A 246 1.53 -5.00 -3.77
N LEU A 247 0.82 -4.23 -2.96
CA LEU A 247 1.18 -2.91 -2.48
C LEU A 247 1.80 -3.02 -1.09
N ALA A 248 2.90 -2.31 -0.84
CA ALA A 248 3.44 -2.17 0.50
C ALA A 248 3.88 -0.73 0.80
N ALA A 249 3.53 -0.24 1.99
CA ALA A 249 4.04 1.00 2.53
C ALA A 249 5.33 0.75 3.33
N SER A 250 6.18 1.77 3.43
CA SER A 250 7.49 1.64 4.06
C SER A 250 7.89 2.89 4.85
N ASN A 251 8.73 2.67 5.86
CA ASN A 251 9.36 3.69 6.67
C ASN A 251 10.32 4.61 5.88
N ASP A 252 10.63 4.29 4.62
CA ASP A 252 11.48 5.07 3.72
C ASP A 252 10.72 6.14 2.91
N PHE A 253 9.51 6.44 3.34
CA PHE A 253 8.64 7.51 2.82
C PHE A 253 8.05 7.21 1.45
N ALA A 254 8.17 5.95 1.00
CA ALA A 254 7.60 5.48 -0.25
C ALA A 254 6.62 4.33 -0.02
N SER A 255 5.69 4.18 -0.97
CA SER A 255 4.94 2.94 -1.17
C SER A 255 5.39 2.28 -2.46
N ARG A 256 5.31 0.96 -2.54
CA ARG A 256 5.78 0.20 -3.71
C ARG A 256 4.77 -0.83 -4.12
N ILE A 257 4.73 -1.11 -5.42
CA ILE A 257 3.85 -2.11 -6.01
C ILE A 257 4.69 -3.10 -6.78
N TRP A 258 4.47 -4.38 -6.54
CA TRP A 258 5.07 -5.48 -7.28
C TRP A 258 3.98 -6.32 -7.93
N THR A 259 4.32 -6.96 -9.05
CA THR A 259 3.56 -8.12 -9.53
C THR A 259 3.95 -9.35 -8.72
N VAL A 260 2.95 -10.13 -8.33
CA VAL A 260 3.12 -11.27 -7.41
C VAL A 260 3.81 -12.44 -8.10
N ASP A 261 3.45 -12.74 -9.35
CA ASP A 261 3.91 -13.97 -10.04
C ASP A 261 5.38 -13.94 -10.47
N ASP A 262 5.92 -12.77 -10.81
CA ASP A 262 7.30 -12.62 -11.28
C ASP A 262 8.18 -11.80 -10.32
N TYR A 263 7.64 -11.42 -9.16
CA TYR A 263 8.32 -10.67 -8.10
C TYR A 263 8.89 -9.30 -8.53
N ARG A 264 8.43 -8.75 -9.67
CA ARG A 264 8.99 -7.51 -10.23
C ARG A 264 8.38 -6.25 -9.61
N LEU A 265 9.24 -5.34 -9.19
CA LEU A 265 8.86 -3.98 -8.81
C LEU A 265 8.30 -3.23 -10.03
N ARG A 266 7.09 -2.70 -9.90
CA ARG A 266 6.38 -1.96 -10.97
C ARG A 266 6.34 -0.46 -10.70
N HIS A 267 6.08 -0.09 -9.46
CA HIS A 267 5.95 1.31 -9.07
C HIS A 267 6.65 1.57 -7.73
N THR A 268 7.28 2.74 -7.65
CA THR A 268 7.74 3.35 -6.40
C THR A 268 7.07 4.71 -6.30
N LEU A 269 6.16 4.85 -5.35
CA LEU A 269 5.37 6.04 -5.09
C LEU A 269 6.11 6.90 -4.05
N THR A 270 6.93 7.84 -4.52
CA THR A 270 7.69 8.79 -3.70
C THR A 270 6.98 10.15 -3.62
N GLY A 271 7.06 10.81 -2.47
CA GLY A 271 6.51 12.16 -2.30
C GLY A 271 6.03 12.50 -0.89
N HIS A 272 5.90 11.50 0.00
CA HIS A 272 5.76 11.77 1.43
C HIS A 272 7.10 12.26 2.02
N SER A 273 7.02 13.07 3.07
CA SER A 273 8.19 13.60 3.81
C SER A 273 8.37 12.91 5.18
N GLY A 274 7.62 11.84 5.42
CA GLY A 274 7.67 11.02 6.62
C GLY A 274 7.30 9.57 6.33
N LYS A 275 7.41 8.72 7.35
CA LYS A 275 7.13 7.28 7.27
C LYS A 275 5.72 7.04 6.73
N VAL A 276 5.58 6.26 5.67
CA VAL A 276 4.26 5.85 5.19
C VAL A 276 3.82 4.68 6.06
N MET A 277 2.71 4.83 6.77
CA MET A 277 2.24 3.83 7.73
C MET A 277 1.18 2.90 7.16
N SER A 278 0.45 3.35 6.15
CA SER A 278 -0.56 2.54 5.46
C SER A 278 -0.71 3.01 4.03
N ALA A 279 -0.86 2.08 3.10
CA ALA A 279 -1.26 2.35 1.73
C ALA A 279 -2.33 1.34 1.31
N LYS A 280 -3.35 1.81 0.59
CA LYS A 280 -4.49 1.00 0.16
C LYS A 280 -4.89 1.24 -1.28
N PHE A 281 -5.26 0.18 -2.00
CA PHE A 281 -5.96 0.27 -3.27
C PHE A 281 -7.36 0.87 -3.06
N LEU A 282 -7.75 1.77 -3.95
CA LEU A 282 -9.16 2.10 -4.13
C LEU A 282 -9.83 0.98 -4.93
N LEU A 283 -11.15 0.84 -4.78
CA LEU A 283 -11.91 -0.24 -5.42
C LEU A 283 -11.92 -0.18 -6.96
N ASP A 284 -11.48 0.94 -7.56
CA ASP A 284 -11.27 1.04 -9.00
C ASP A 284 -9.96 0.37 -9.49
N ASN A 285 -9.12 -0.13 -8.58
CA ASN A 285 -7.78 -0.70 -8.83
C ASN A 285 -6.83 0.19 -9.67
N ALA A 286 -7.21 1.44 -9.91
CA ALA A 286 -6.44 2.41 -10.69
C ALA A 286 -5.74 3.42 -9.79
N ARG A 287 -6.27 3.62 -8.58
CA ARG A 287 -5.78 4.60 -7.62
C ARG A 287 -5.37 3.95 -6.29
N ILE A 288 -4.42 4.60 -5.64
CA ILE A 288 -3.93 4.25 -4.29
C ILE A 288 -4.13 5.44 -3.38
N VAL A 289 -4.44 5.20 -2.10
CA VAL A 289 -4.27 6.20 -1.05
C VAL A 289 -3.20 5.75 -0.06
N SER A 290 -2.32 6.66 0.33
CA SER A 290 -1.33 6.43 1.37
C SER A 290 -1.41 7.47 2.49
N GLY A 291 -1.15 7.03 3.71
CA GLY A 291 -1.13 7.85 4.92
C GLY A 291 0.22 7.79 5.61
N SER A 292 0.66 8.94 6.11
CA SER A 292 2.03 9.12 6.58
C SER A 292 2.12 9.85 7.93
N HIS A 293 3.27 9.65 8.57
CA HIS A 293 3.72 10.43 9.72
C HIS A 293 3.92 11.92 9.41
N ASP A 294 4.04 12.31 8.14
CA ASP A 294 4.04 13.72 7.71
C ASP A 294 2.67 14.42 7.85
N ARG A 295 1.66 13.70 8.38
CA ARG A 295 0.30 14.18 8.62
C ARG A 295 -0.46 14.47 7.32
N THR A 296 -0.05 13.88 6.20
CA THR A 296 -0.77 13.98 4.93
C THR A 296 -1.32 12.64 4.48
N LEU A 297 -2.41 12.71 3.72
CA LEU A 297 -2.86 11.64 2.84
C LEU A 297 -2.48 11.99 1.40
N LYS A 298 -2.02 11.01 0.64
CA LYS A 298 -1.76 11.18 -0.80
C LYS A 298 -2.60 10.21 -1.62
N LEU A 299 -3.22 10.75 -2.66
CA LEU A 299 -3.94 9.97 -3.68
C LEU A 299 -3.04 9.85 -4.92
N TRP A 300 -2.85 8.64 -5.41
CA TRP A 300 -1.96 8.32 -6.52
C TRP A 300 -2.74 7.71 -7.67
N ASP A 301 -2.38 8.06 -8.89
CA ASP A 301 -2.88 7.41 -10.11
C ASP A 301 -1.81 6.47 -10.66
N LEU A 302 -2.12 5.18 -10.79
CA LEU A 302 -1.15 4.18 -11.24
C LEU A 302 -0.90 4.22 -12.75
N ARG A 303 -1.85 4.77 -13.53
CA ARG A 303 -1.74 4.85 -14.99
C ARG A 303 -0.79 5.96 -15.42
N SER A 304 -0.99 7.14 -14.86
CA SER A 304 -0.16 8.34 -15.10
C SER A 304 1.05 8.41 -14.18
N LYS A 305 1.10 7.59 -13.12
CA LYS A 305 2.24 7.44 -12.19
C LYS A 305 2.56 8.74 -11.43
N VAL A 306 1.52 9.49 -11.06
CA VAL A 306 1.65 10.75 -10.33
C VAL A 306 0.87 10.75 -9.02
N CYS A 307 1.33 11.56 -8.08
CA CYS A 307 0.53 11.97 -6.94
C CYS A 307 -0.53 12.96 -7.43
N ILE A 308 -1.80 12.55 -7.46
CA ILE A 308 -2.93 13.37 -7.90
C ILE A 308 -3.20 14.48 -6.88
N LYS A 309 -3.18 14.11 -5.59
CA LYS A 309 -3.57 15.02 -4.51
C LYS A 309 -2.78 14.74 -3.24
N THR A 310 -2.43 15.80 -2.53
CA THR A 310 -1.93 15.76 -1.15
C THR A 310 -2.89 16.52 -0.27
N VAL A 311 -3.36 15.91 0.81
CA VAL A 311 -4.31 16.52 1.74
C VAL A 311 -3.75 16.50 3.15
N PHE A 312 -3.78 17.65 3.83
CA PHE A 312 -3.40 17.72 5.23
C PHE A 312 -4.47 17.05 6.10
N ALA A 313 -4.05 16.05 6.88
CA ALA A 313 -4.91 15.18 7.64
C ALA A 313 -5.02 15.55 9.13
N GLY A 314 -4.49 16.71 9.53
CA GLY A 314 -4.49 17.21 10.90
C GLY A 314 -3.40 16.57 11.78
N SER A 315 -3.24 15.26 11.70
CA SER A 315 -2.36 14.47 12.57
C SER A 315 -1.71 13.30 11.83
N SER A 316 -0.65 12.73 12.41
CA SER A 316 0.07 11.57 11.88
C SER A 316 -0.90 10.43 11.62
N CYS A 317 -0.89 9.89 10.40
CA CYS A 317 -1.78 8.81 10.01
C CYS A 317 -1.11 7.46 10.26
N ASN A 318 -1.81 6.56 10.95
CA ASN A 318 -1.32 5.24 11.32
C ASN A 318 -1.96 4.13 10.48
N ASP A 319 -3.21 4.31 10.05
CA ASP A 319 -3.89 3.36 9.17
C ASP A 319 -4.95 4.00 8.27
N ILE A 320 -5.27 3.30 7.19
CA ILE A 320 -6.27 3.69 6.19
C ILE A 320 -7.06 2.46 5.77
N VAL A 321 -8.37 2.65 5.57
CA VAL A 321 -9.26 1.73 4.85
C VAL A 321 -10.11 2.49 3.84
N CYS A 322 -10.58 1.79 2.81
CA CYS A 322 -11.34 2.39 1.72
C CYS A 322 -12.65 1.63 1.46
N THR A 323 -13.71 2.39 1.22
CA THR A 323 -14.93 1.93 0.56
C THR A 323 -14.99 2.55 -0.84
N GLU A 324 -16.06 2.27 -1.59
CA GLU A 324 -16.28 2.89 -2.91
C GLU A 324 -16.44 4.42 -2.83
N GLN A 325 -16.91 4.92 -1.69
CA GLN A 325 -17.31 6.32 -1.53
C GLN A 325 -16.44 7.08 -0.56
N CYS A 326 -15.77 6.39 0.37
CA CYS A 326 -15.08 7.03 1.48
C CYS A 326 -13.70 6.40 1.74
N VAL A 327 -12.73 7.25 2.02
CA VAL A 327 -11.47 6.86 2.66
C VAL A 327 -11.62 7.15 4.14
N MET A 328 -11.24 6.22 5.00
CA MET A 328 -11.19 6.41 6.44
C MET A 328 -9.74 6.32 6.91
N SER A 329 -9.27 7.31 7.67
CA SER A 329 -7.90 7.36 8.17
C SER A 329 -7.86 7.48 9.69
N GLY A 330 -7.04 6.64 10.33
CA GLY A 330 -6.84 6.60 11.77
C GLY A 330 -5.56 7.33 12.16
N HIS A 331 -5.62 8.12 13.24
CA HIS A 331 -4.56 9.08 13.55
C HIS A 331 -4.01 9.01 14.97
N PHE A 332 -2.84 9.62 15.14
CA PHE A 332 -2.17 9.80 16.43
C PHE A 332 -2.94 10.73 17.37
N ASP A 333 -3.76 11.66 16.86
CA ASP A 333 -4.61 12.53 17.69
C ASP A 333 -5.91 11.85 18.14
N LYS A 334 -5.94 10.51 18.11
CA LYS A 334 -7.08 9.67 18.55
C LYS A 334 -8.31 9.77 17.66
N LYS A 335 -8.21 10.45 16.52
CA LYS A 335 -9.33 10.63 15.59
C LYS A 335 -9.30 9.63 14.45
N VAL A 336 -10.47 9.24 13.99
CA VAL A 336 -10.71 8.65 12.67
C VAL A 336 -11.39 9.71 11.82
N ARG A 337 -10.83 9.99 10.63
CA ARG A 337 -11.36 10.96 9.68
C ARG A 337 -11.93 10.26 8.46
N PHE A 338 -13.09 10.71 8.02
CA PHE A 338 -13.84 10.18 6.90
C PHE A 338 -13.77 11.19 5.76
N TRP A 339 -13.22 10.78 4.64
CA TRP A 339 -12.98 11.59 3.47
C TRP A 339 -13.88 11.09 2.35
N ASP A 340 -14.81 11.92 1.87
CA ASP A 340 -15.59 11.55 0.69
C ASP A 340 -14.71 11.64 -0.56
N ILE A 341 -14.71 10.57 -1.37
CA ILE A 341 -13.84 10.44 -2.54
C ILE A 341 -14.26 11.39 -3.66
N ARG A 342 -15.54 11.76 -3.75
CA ARG A 342 -16.08 12.61 -4.82
C ARG A 342 -15.93 14.10 -4.52
N SER A 343 -16.23 14.52 -3.29
CA SER A 343 -16.05 15.91 -2.85
C SER A 343 -14.63 16.20 -2.39
N GLU A 344 -13.84 15.15 -2.15
CA GLU A 344 -12.45 15.20 -1.71
C GLU A 344 -12.23 16.03 -0.43
N SER A 345 -13.20 15.95 0.48
CA SER A 345 -13.26 16.69 1.74
C SER A 345 -13.55 15.78 2.92
N ILE A 346 -13.19 16.22 4.13
CA ILE A 346 -13.61 15.55 5.35
C ILE A 346 -15.13 15.73 5.49
N VAL A 347 -15.85 14.63 5.66
CA VAL A 347 -17.30 14.64 5.91
C VAL A 347 -17.64 14.31 7.36
N GLN A 348 -16.74 13.66 8.08
CA GLN A 348 -16.94 13.27 9.47
C GLN A 348 -15.62 13.02 10.20
N GLU A 349 -15.63 13.24 11.52
CA GLU A 349 -14.58 12.83 12.44
C GLU A 349 -15.19 12.01 13.59
N LEU A 350 -14.48 10.97 14.03
CA LEU A 350 -14.78 10.21 15.24
C LEU A 350 -13.58 10.30 16.19
N GLU A 351 -13.79 10.64 17.45
CA GLU A 351 -12.72 10.73 18.46
C GLU A 351 -12.81 9.57 19.46
N LEU A 352 -11.69 8.86 19.65
CA LEU A 352 -11.53 7.77 20.61
C LEU A 352 -10.66 8.22 21.79
N LEU A 353 -10.54 7.37 22.82
CA LEU A 353 -9.80 7.71 24.04
C LEU A 353 -8.29 7.49 23.91
N GLY A 354 -7.88 6.63 22.98
CA GLY A 354 -6.50 6.32 22.65
C GLY A 354 -6.12 6.63 21.21
N ARG A 355 -4.82 6.73 20.95
CA ARG A 355 -4.25 6.90 19.60
C ARG A 355 -4.70 5.72 18.73
N ILE A 356 -5.14 5.98 17.50
CA ILE A 356 -5.63 4.90 16.63
C ILE A 356 -4.44 4.10 16.12
N THR A 357 -4.45 2.78 16.29
CA THR A 357 -3.38 1.90 15.82
C THR A 357 -3.70 1.24 14.50
N ALA A 358 -4.96 0.85 14.30
CA ALA A 358 -5.41 0.15 13.11
C ALA A 358 -6.89 0.36 12.82
N LEU A 359 -7.23 0.19 11.54
CA LEU A 359 -8.58 0.20 11.01
C LEU A 359 -8.78 -1.04 10.14
N ASP A 360 -9.95 -1.65 10.21
CA ASP A 360 -10.37 -2.70 9.27
C ASP A 360 -11.87 -2.59 8.96
N LEU A 361 -12.28 -3.08 7.78
CA LEU A 361 -13.67 -3.12 7.37
C LEU A 361 -14.18 -4.55 7.38
N ASN A 362 -15.43 -4.74 7.80
CA ASN A 362 -16.07 -6.05 7.60
C ASN A 362 -16.22 -6.36 6.10
N PRO A 363 -16.45 -7.63 5.71
CA PRO A 363 -16.56 -8.03 4.31
C PRO A 363 -17.58 -7.22 3.50
N GLU A 364 -18.71 -6.84 4.13
CA GLU A 364 -19.78 -6.05 3.52
C GLU A 364 -19.45 -4.54 3.47
N ARG A 365 -18.36 -4.10 4.11
CA ARG A 365 -17.92 -2.69 4.22
C ARG A 365 -18.97 -1.76 4.82
N THR A 366 -19.79 -2.27 5.72
CA THR A 366 -20.82 -1.54 6.46
C THR A 366 -20.40 -1.21 7.89
N GLU A 367 -19.35 -1.86 8.38
CA GLU A 367 -18.86 -1.75 9.75
C GLU A 367 -17.35 -1.50 9.75
N LEU A 368 -16.93 -0.55 10.58
CA LEU A 368 -15.53 -0.18 10.78
C LEU A 368 -15.05 -0.71 12.13
N LEU A 369 -14.06 -1.58 12.11
CA LEU A 369 -13.29 -1.97 13.27
C LEU A 369 -12.15 -0.98 13.49
N THR A 370 -12.02 -0.50 14.73
CA THR A 370 -10.94 0.38 15.16
C THR A 370 -10.21 -0.25 16.34
N CYS A 371 -8.89 -0.17 16.36
CA CYS A 371 -8.07 -0.48 17.54
C CYS A 371 -7.35 0.80 18.00
N SER A 372 -7.30 1.02 19.31
CA SER A 372 -6.66 2.20 19.89
C SER A 372 -5.78 1.87 21.11
N ARG A 373 -4.87 2.80 21.44
CA ARG A 373 -3.91 2.68 22.55
C ARG A 373 -4.51 2.74 23.96
N ASP A 374 -5.83 2.85 24.07
CA ASP A 374 -6.60 2.59 25.29
C ASP A 374 -6.89 1.08 25.48
N ASP A 375 -6.29 0.23 24.64
CA ASP A 375 -6.41 -1.22 24.65
C ASP A 375 -7.85 -1.71 24.38
N LEU A 376 -8.59 -0.93 23.60
CA LEU A 376 -9.95 -1.25 23.18
C LEU A 376 -10.03 -1.45 21.66
N LEU A 377 -10.84 -2.43 21.27
CA LEU A 377 -11.35 -2.54 19.92
C LEU A 377 -12.81 -2.06 19.91
N LYS A 378 -13.21 -1.33 18.88
CA LYS A 378 -14.60 -0.88 18.70
C LYS A 378 -15.05 -1.13 17.28
N ILE A 379 -16.30 -1.57 17.13
CA ILE A 379 -16.98 -1.61 15.84
C ILE A 379 -17.94 -0.44 15.77
N PHE A 380 -17.85 0.33 14.69
CA PHE A 380 -18.77 1.39 14.33
C PHE A 380 -19.64 0.95 13.15
N ASP A 381 -20.95 1.11 13.26
CA ASP A 381 -21.85 1.01 12.11
C ASP A 381 -21.69 2.28 11.26
N LEU A 382 -21.28 2.13 9.99
CA LEU A 382 -20.98 3.24 9.09
C LEU A 382 -22.22 3.97 8.59
N ARG A 383 -23.41 3.35 8.67
CA ARG A 383 -24.67 3.97 8.27
C ARG A 383 -25.21 4.86 9.38
N VAL A 384 -25.09 4.42 10.63
CA VAL A 384 -25.63 5.15 11.80
C VAL A 384 -24.57 6.01 12.48
N ASN A 385 -23.29 5.76 12.20
CA ASN A 385 -22.15 6.42 12.85
C ASN A 385 -22.12 6.25 14.36
N ALA A 386 -22.47 5.06 14.84
CA ALA A 386 -22.55 4.73 16.25
C ALA A 386 -21.71 3.49 16.59
N VAL A 387 -21.19 3.44 17.82
CA VAL A 387 -20.52 2.25 18.35
C VAL A 387 -21.53 1.13 18.46
N LYS A 388 -21.32 0.04 17.72
CA LYS A 388 -22.11 -1.18 17.76
C LYS A 388 -21.62 -2.13 18.85
N GLN A 389 -20.30 -2.29 18.98
CA GLN A 389 -19.69 -3.21 19.93
C GLN A 389 -18.32 -2.70 20.41
N THR A 390 -17.94 -3.04 21.63
CA THR A 390 -16.60 -2.78 22.20
C THR A 390 -16.02 -4.07 22.75
N PHE A 391 -14.77 -4.35 22.42
CA PHE A 391 -14.07 -5.55 22.88
C PHE A 391 -12.88 -5.17 23.76
N SER A 392 -12.72 -5.94 24.83
CA SER A 392 -11.59 -5.87 25.74
C SER A 392 -11.37 -7.24 26.38
N ALA A 393 -10.19 -7.44 26.94
CA ALA A 393 -9.88 -8.58 27.78
C ALA A 393 -8.83 -8.15 28.81
N GLN A 394 -8.82 -8.78 30.00
CA GLN A 394 -7.91 -8.39 31.09
C GLN A 394 -6.43 -8.43 30.68
N GLY A 395 -6.04 -9.38 29.83
CA GLY A 395 -4.66 -9.52 29.33
C GLY A 395 -4.40 -8.87 27.97
N PHE A 396 -5.41 -8.32 27.29
CA PHE A 396 -5.20 -7.70 25.98
C PHE A 396 -4.62 -6.29 26.15
N LYS A 397 -3.45 -6.06 25.55
CA LYS A 397 -2.76 -4.76 25.51
C LYS A 397 -2.14 -4.51 24.16
N CYS A 398 -2.26 -3.29 23.63
CA CYS A 398 -1.60 -2.89 22.39
C CYS A 398 -0.09 -2.72 22.63
N GLY A 399 0.73 -3.61 22.06
CA GLY A 399 2.19 -3.55 22.22
C GLY A 399 2.90 -2.62 21.23
N SER A 400 2.16 -2.03 20.29
CA SER A 400 2.66 -1.07 19.30
C SER A 400 1.62 0.01 18.95
N ASP A 401 2.09 1.17 18.47
CA ASP A 401 1.26 2.24 17.89
C ASP A 401 0.64 1.87 16.53
N TRP A 402 0.98 0.69 16.01
CA TRP A 402 0.49 0.15 14.74
C TRP A 402 0.09 -1.32 14.89
N THR A 403 -0.40 -1.69 16.09
CA THR A 403 -1.02 -3.00 16.35
C THR A 403 -2.21 -3.18 15.39
N ARG A 404 -2.12 -4.13 14.45
CA ARG A 404 -3.16 -4.41 13.45
C ARG A 404 -4.19 -5.40 13.98
N VAL A 405 -5.45 -5.17 13.62
CA VAL A 405 -6.61 -6.00 13.98
C VAL A 405 -7.42 -6.25 12.74
N VAL A 406 -8.15 -7.36 12.70
CA VAL A 406 -8.94 -7.74 11.51
C VAL A 406 -10.28 -8.37 11.88
N PHE A 407 -11.26 -8.23 10.99
CA PHE A 407 -12.44 -9.09 10.97
C PHE A 407 -12.11 -10.49 10.44
N SER A 408 -12.92 -11.48 10.83
CA SER A 408 -13.04 -12.74 10.08
C SER A 408 -13.73 -12.50 8.73
N PRO A 409 -13.53 -13.38 7.73
CA PRO A 409 -14.06 -13.16 6.38
C PRO A 409 -15.58 -13.30 6.26
N ASP A 410 -16.28 -13.68 7.32
CA ASP A 410 -17.74 -13.65 7.46
C ASP A 410 -18.25 -12.52 8.38
N GLY A 411 -17.35 -11.70 8.94
CA GLY A 411 -17.67 -10.63 9.89
C GLY A 411 -18.12 -11.10 11.28
N SER A 412 -18.13 -12.40 11.59
CA SER A 412 -18.62 -12.94 12.86
C SER A 412 -17.63 -12.78 14.02
N TYR A 413 -16.34 -12.61 13.72
CA TYR A 413 -15.27 -12.52 14.70
C TYR A 413 -14.33 -11.35 14.41
N VAL A 414 -13.62 -10.91 15.45
CA VAL A 414 -12.47 -10.00 15.33
C VAL A 414 -11.26 -10.60 15.99
N ALA A 415 -10.09 -10.41 15.40
CA ALA A 415 -8.81 -10.92 15.90
C ALA A 415 -7.84 -9.76 16.18
N ALA A 416 -7.11 -9.87 17.29
CA ALA A 416 -6.06 -8.92 17.66
C ALA A 416 -4.90 -9.59 18.39
N GLY A 417 -3.68 -9.16 18.06
CA GLY A 417 -2.48 -9.54 18.78
C GLY A 417 -2.22 -8.64 20.00
N SER A 418 -1.78 -9.24 21.10
CA SER A 418 -1.47 -8.53 22.34
C SER A 418 0.05 -8.40 22.58
N ALA A 419 0.42 -7.44 23.43
CA ALA A 419 1.78 -7.15 23.85
C ALA A 419 2.46 -8.33 24.56
N ASP A 420 1.68 -9.21 25.19
CA ASP A 420 2.13 -10.41 25.90
C ASP A 420 2.34 -11.62 24.96
N GLY A 421 2.12 -11.46 23.66
CA GLY A 421 2.24 -12.55 22.68
C GLY A 421 0.98 -13.42 22.57
N THR A 422 -0.14 -13.01 23.18
CA THR A 422 -1.42 -13.73 23.07
C THR A 422 -2.23 -13.20 21.88
N LEU A 423 -2.72 -14.11 21.03
CA LEU A 423 -3.70 -13.81 19.99
C LEU A 423 -5.11 -13.95 20.58
N TYR A 424 -5.86 -12.85 20.61
CA TYR A 424 -7.25 -12.83 21.07
C TYR A 424 -8.22 -12.83 19.90
N ILE A 425 -9.30 -13.60 20.07
CA ILE A 425 -10.42 -13.65 19.12
C ILE A 425 -11.71 -13.43 19.91
N TRP A 426 -12.51 -12.47 19.46
CA TRP A 426 -13.82 -12.16 20.04
C TRP A 426 -14.93 -12.45 19.04
N ASN A 427 -16.09 -12.84 19.56
CA ASN A 427 -17.32 -12.97 18.81
C ASN A 427 -18.01 -11.62 18.70
N VAL A 428 -18.29 -11.17 17.48
CA VAL A 428 -18.87 -9.84 17.21
C VAL A 428 -20.27 -9.70 17.81
N LEU A 429 -21.09 -10.75 17.72
CA LEU A 429 -22.45 -10.74 18.24
C LEU A 429 -22.49 -10.68 19.76
N THR A 430 -21.69 -11.52 20.44
CA THR A 430 -21.76 -11.63 21.91
C THR A 430 -20.82 -10.68 22.63
N GLY A 431 -19.81 -10.13 21.96
CA GLY A 431 -18.75 -9.31 22.56
C GLY A 431 -17.75 -10.11 23.40
N LYS A 432 -17.92 -11.43 23.54
CA LYS A 432 -17.10 -12.26 24.42
C LYS A 432 -15.82 -12.74 23.72
N VAL A 433 -14.77 -12.94 24.52
CA VAL A 433 -13.55 -13.65 24.09
C VAL A 433 -13.91 -15.10 23.81
N GLU A 434 -13.74 -15.54 22.57
CA GLU A 434 -13.91 -16.93 22.16
C GLU A 434 -12.64 -17.73 22.36
N ARG A 435 -11.49 -17.11 22.03
CA ARG A 435 -10.16 -17.73 22.19
C ARG A 435 -9.13 -16.70 22.62
N ALA A 436 -8.18 -17.18 23.42
CA ALA A 436 -6.94 -16.52 23.75
C ALA A 436 -5.82 -17.54 23.53
N LEU A 437 -5.16 -17.45 22.37
CA LEU A 437 -4.14 -18.39 21.91
C LEU A 437 -2.75 -17.85 22.28
N ALA A 438 -2.10 -18.50 23.24
CA ALA A 438 -0.84 -18.03 23.82
C ALA A 438 0.31 -19.02 23.56
N LYS A 439 1.51 -18.72 24.12
CA LYS A 439 2.73 -19.55 24.19
C LYS A 439 3.60 -19.65 22.93
N HIS A 440 3.07 -19.34 21.74
CA HIS A 440 3.85 -19.45 20.50
C HIS A 440 4.61 -18.17 20.13
N HIS A 441 4.22 -17.03 20.70
CA HIS A 441 4.97 -15.78 20.60
C HIS A 441 5.65 -15.47 21.93
N SER A 442 6.90 -15.04 21.86
CA SER A 442 7.70 -14.58 23.01
C SER A 442 7.82 -13.05 23.06
N SER A 443 7.08 -12.35 22.22
CA SER A 443 7.11 -10.89 22.06
C SER A 443 5.75 -10.38 21.62
N SER A 444 5.57 -9.05 21.63
CA SER A 444 4.35 -8.40 21.17
C SER A 444 3.99 -8.82 19.75
N ILE A 445 2.76 -9.28 19.56
CA ILE A 445 2.18 -9.47 18.23
C ILE A 445 1.88 -8.09 17.64
N ASN A 446 2.35 -7.85 16.43
CA ASN A 446 2.22 -6.58 15.74
C ASN A 446 1.05 -6.55 14.77
N ALA A 447 0.81 -7.66 14.08
CA ALA A 447 -0.24 -7.76 13.09
C ALA A 447 -0.84 -9.16 13.04
N VAL A 448 -2.09 -9.22 12.62
CA VAL A 448 -2.85 -10.46 12.43
C VAL A 448 -3.56 -10.39 11.08
N ALA A 449 -3.81 -11.54 10.47
CA ALA A 449 -4.61 -11.65 9.25
C ALA A 449 -5.46 -12.92 9.28
N TRP A 450 -6.70 -12.83 8.80
CA TRP A 450 -7.56 -13.98 8.59
C TRP A 450 -7.58 -14.33 7.10
N SER A 451 -7.39 -15.60 6.78
CA SER A 451 -7.51 -16.08 5.40
C SER A 451 -8.94 -15.86 4.86
N PRO A 452 -9.11 -15.37 3.62
CA PRO A 452 -10.44 -15.23 2.99
C PRO A 452 -11.26 -16.53 2.85
N ALA A 453 -10.60 -17.69 2.98
CA ALA A 453 -11.22 -19.01 3.03
C ALA A 453 -11.75 -19.37 4.43
N GLY A 454 -11.34 -18.65 5.48
CA GLY A 454 -11.77 -18.87 6.86
C GLY A 454 -11.01 -19.96 7.63
N ALA A 455 -10.07 -20.67 6.97
CA ALA A 455 -9.40 -21.86 7.51
C ALA A 455 -8.19 -21.54 8.42
N HIS A 456 -7.54 -20.41 8.19
CA HIS A 456 -6.32 -20.01 8.89
C HIS A 456 -6.38 -18.57 9.38
N VAL A 457 -5.79 -18.35 10.55
CA VAL A 457 -5.40 -17.03 11.07
C VAL A 457 -3.88 -17.00 11.18
N VAL A 458 -3.26 -15.87 10.87
CA VAL A 458 -1.83 -15.68 11.08
C VAL A 458 -1.61 -14.53 12.04
N SER A 459 -0.65 -14.69 12.95
CA SER A 459 -0.12 -13.62 13.77
C SER A 459 1.39 -13.49 13.56
N VAL A 460 1.89 -12.26 13.57
CA VAL A 460 3.31 -11.96 13.41
C VAL A 460 3.80 -11.01 14.49
N ASP A 461 5.01 -11.19 14.99
CA ASP A 461 5.51 -10.50 16.18
C ASP A 461 6.78 -9.66 15.97
N LYS A 462 7.16 -8.92 17.03
CA LYS A 462 8.42 -8.17 17.09
C LYS A 462 9.66 -9.07 17.13
N GLY A 463 9.49 -10.31 17.56
CA GLY A 463 10.55 -11.29 17.75
C GLY A 463 11.14 -11.81 16.44
N ASN A 464 10.37 -11.72 15.34
CA ASN A 464 10.62 -12.21 13.97
C ASN A 464 9.71 -13.35 13.51
N LYS A 465 8.82 -13.83 14.39
CA LYS A 465 8.03 -15.04 14.16
C LYS A 465 6.73 -14.75 13.47
N ALA A 466 6.31 -15.71 12.65
CA ALA A 466 4.95 -15.86 12.19
C ALA A 466 4.39 -17.19 12.73
N VAL A 467 3.14 -17.15 13.19
CA VAL A 467 2.39 -18.33 13.64
C VAL A 467 1.12 -18.43 12.82
N VAL A 468 0.94 -19.58 12.17
CA VAL A 468 -0.30 -19.95 11.48
C VAL A 468 -1.13 -20.78 12.44
N TRP A 469 -2.37 -20.36 12.66
CA TRP A 469 -3.34 -20.98 13.52
C TRP A 469 -4.47 -21.58 12.69
N SER A 470 -4.93 -22.77 13.09
CA SER A 470 -6.09 -23.43 12.50
C SER A 470 -6.88 -24.18 13.58
N GLU A 471 -8.00 -24.79 13.20
CA GLU A 471 -8.82 -25.61 14.10
C GLU A 471 -8.25 -27.03 14.29
N PHE A 472 -7.49 -27.52 13.30
CA PHE A 472 -7.07 -28.93 13.19
C PHE A 472 -5.69 -29.24 13.75
#